data_AF-A0A4R7TY69-F1
#
_entry.id   AF-A0A4R7TY69-F1
#
_cell.length_a   1.000
_cell.length_b   1.000
_cell.length_c   1.000
_cell.angle_alpha   90.00
_cell.angle_beta   90.00
_cell.angle_gamma   90.00
#
_symmetry.space_group_name_H-M   'P 1'
#
loop_
_entity.id
_entity.type
_entity.pdbx_description
1 polymer ?
#
loop_
_entity_poly.entity_id
_entity_poly.type
_entity_poly.pdbx_seq_one_letter_code
_entity_poly.pdbx_strand_id
1 'polypeptide(L)'
;MKSSNSKLQKKLEYIKNHFVTTSLKSIPIDKDLEKYFNYNFSDIDFKKIKIPEKKKLYDDETKIDRLIKRIEEIQNQKVELKENEVFKKNPELEKQLNLLQNEKQQYDKILYLKSGKKDINMKNKKINIAIDGPSGVGKTCMAKMLAEKLNYRFISSGIFYRIYAYVCVQKKLDHSNEEQVSKALDFDDIKIADNDDIFLAGKNISKDIRDEKISTIASHIAKFNSIRVKINQYIQKFSAEHKGIIVDGRDATYRILPDAEAKFFMWASPEIRANRRWKQNLALGINSNYEKILEQIKDRDFNDINREIDPLIVSPGSIQVNTDNMSIEENFKVLYDKILDIINEVNNE
;
A
#
# COMPACT_ATOMS: atom_id res chain seq x y z
N MET A 1 39.86 30.25 0.95
CA MET A 1 38.97 29.38 0.17
C MET A 1 37.52 29.71 0.55
N LYS A 2 36.87 30.78 0.07
CA LYS A 2 36.35 30.99 -1.30
C LYS A 2 35.66 29.74 -1.88
N SER A 3 34.55 29.28 -1.30
CA SER A 3 33.54 28.49 -2.05
C SER A 3 32.12 28.45 -1.46
N SER A 4 31.90 28.70 -0.16
CA SER A 4 30.53 28.62 0.43
C SER A 4 29.67 29.88 0.23
N ASN A 5 30.30 31.04 -0.04
CA ASN A 5 29.59 32.32 -0.21
C ASN A 5 28.80 32.43 -1.54
N SER A 6 29.03 31.52 -2.51
CA SER A 6 28.31 31.56 -3.80
C SER A 6 27.02 30.72 -3.84
N LYS A 7 26.81 29.75 -2.93
CA LYS A 7 25.54 28.99 -2.84
C LYS A 7 24.44 29.73 -2.07
N LEU A 8 24.81 30.53 -1.06
CA LEU A 8 23.87 31.33 -0.28
C LEU A 8 23.33 32.54 -1.08
N GLN A 9 24.18 33.19 -1.87
CA GLN A 9 23.77 34.24 -2.82
C GLN A 9 22.82 33.69 -3.90
N LYS A 10 23.14 32.53 -4.50
CA LYS A 10 22.29 31.86 -5.51
C LYS A 10 20.94 31.39 -4.96
N LYS A 11 20.84 31.04 -3.66
CA LYS A 11 19.58 30.63 -3.01
C LYS A 11 18.69 31.82 -2.61
N LEU A 12 19.28 32.97 -2.29
CA LEU A 12 18.53 34.23 -2.06
C LEU A 12 17.95 34.81 -3.35
N GLU A 13 18.65 34.62 -4.47
CA GLU A 13 18.24 35.04 -5.81
C GLU A 13 17.09 34.16 -6.37
N TYR A 14 17.10 32.85 -6.08
CA TYR A 14 15.99 31.94 -6.36
C TYR A 14 14.70 32.32 -5.61
N ILE A 15 14.81 32.66 -4.32
CA ILE A 15 13.66 33.07 -3.48
C ILE A 15 13.07 34.41 -3.93
N LYS A 16 13.91 35.38 -4.36
CA LYS A 16 13.44 36.66 -4.91
C LYS A 16 12.69 36.53 -6.25
N ASN A 17 13.03 35.53 -7.07
CA ASN A 17 12.47 35.35 -8.42
C ASN A 17 11.21 34.47 -8.46
N HIS A 18 10.88 33.72 -7.40
CA HIS A 18 9.77 32.74 -7.40
C HIS A 18 8.62 33.07 -6.44
N PHE A 19 8.75 34.08 -5.58
CA PHE A 19 7.69 34.51 -4.67
C PHE A 19 7.59 36.04 -4.67
N VAL A 20 6.58 36.57 -5.38
CA VAL A 20 6.24 38.00 -5.39
C VAL A 20 5.05 38.22 -4.44
N THR A 21 5.34 38.74 -3.24
CA THR A 21 4.57 39.74 -2.43
C THR A 21 4.51 39.49 -0.90
N THR A 22 5.43 40.17 -0.21
CA THR A 22 5.32 41.14 0.91
C THR A 22 4.23 41.18 1.99
N SER A 23 3.24 40.29 2.09
CA SER A 23 2.27 40.41 3.21
C SER A 23 1.53 39.12 3.56
N LEU A 24 1.92 38.48 4.66
CA LEU A 24 1.15 37.45 5.37
C LEU A 24 -0.05 38.02 6.15
N LYS A 25 -0.66 39.13 5.73
CA LYS A 25 -1.74 39.78 6.51
C LYS A 25 -3.13 39.14 6.36
N SER A 26 -3.31 38.12 5.53
CA SER A 26 -4.62 37.45 5.42
C SER A 26 -4.49 36.05 4.84
N ILE A 27 -4.05 35.10 5.67
CA ILE A 27 -4.45 33.70 5.48
C ILE A 27 -5.79 33.55 6.22
N PRO A 28 -6.90 33.19 5.56
CA PRO A 28 -8.17 32.95 6.26
C PRO A 28 -7.99 31.78 7.23
N ILE A 29 -8.35 32.00 8.50
CA ILE A 29 -8.44 30.91 9.47
C ILE A 29 -9.65 30.07 9.06
N ASP A 30 -9.37 28.93 8.47
CA ASP A 30 -10.37 27.95 8.08
C ASP A 30 -10.86 27.21 9.34
N LYS A 31 -12.16 27.28 9.63
CA LYS A 31 -12.77 26.63 10.79
C LYS A 31 -12.61 25.10 10.77
N ASP A 32 -12.30 24.52 9.60
CA ASP A 32 -12.05 23.08 9.47
C ASP A 32 -10.69 22.68 10.05
N LEU A 33 -9.70 23.59 10.11
CA LEU A 33 -8.41 23.33 10.77
C LEU A 33 -8.55 23.24 12.29
N GLU A 34 -9.36 24.10 12.92
CA GLU A 34 -9.60 24.06 14.37
C GLU A 34 -10.26 22.74 14.80
N LYS A 35 -11.16 22.24 13.95
CA LYS A 35 -11.85 20.96 14.14
C LYS A 35 -10.93 19.75 13.95
N TYR A 36 -9.97 19.83 13.02
CA TYR A 36 -9.00 18.76 12.75
C TYR A 36 -7.94 18.61 13.86
N PHE A 37 -7.53 19.73 14.47
CA PHE A 37 -6.52 19.74 15.54
C PHE A 37 -7.10 19.80 16.95
N ASN A 38 -8.43 19.91 17.08
CA ASN A 38 -9.15 20.13 18.35
C ASN A 38 -8.52 21.27 19.18
N TYR A 39 -8.17 22.38 18.52
CA TYR A 39 -7.44 23.50 19.08
C TYR A 39 -7.96 24.80 18.46
N ASN A 40 -8.25 25.81 19.28
CA ASN A 40 -8.77 27.10 18.83
C ASN A 40 -7.61 28.03 18.43
N PHE A 41 -7.49 28.37 17.15
CA PHE A 41 -6.38 29.17 16.65
C PHE A 41 -6.55 30.67 16.96
N SER A 42 -7.73 31.10 17.44
CA SER A 42 -7.94 32.47 17.93
C SER A 42 -7.19 32.81 19.22
N ASP A 43 -6.66 31.81 19.94
CA ASP A 43 -5.79 31.98 21.11
C ASP A 43 -4.32 32.28 20.76
N ILE A 44 -3.96 32.16 19.47
CA ILE A 44 -2.61 32.45 18.99
C ILE A 44 -2.52 33.92 18.56
N ASP A 45 -1.85 34.74 19.38
CA ASP A 45 -1.47 36.10 18.98
C ASP A 45 -0.29 36.03 18.00
N PHE A 46 -0.59 35.89 16.70
CA PHE A 46 0.41 35.82 15.62
C PHE A 46 1.32 37.05 15.55
N LYS A 47 0.97 38.18 16.20
CA LYS A 47 1.85 39.34 16.32
C LYS A 47 2.95 39.17 17.37
N LYS A 48 2.80 38.21 18.30
CA LYS A 48 3.78 37.87 19.35
C LYS A 48 4.73 36.73 18.95
N ILE A 49 4.49 36.04 17.84
CA ILE A 49 5.39 34.99 17.36
C ILE A 49 6.64 35.64 16.76
N LYS A 50 7.72 35.70 17.56
CA LYS A 50 9.06 35.99 17.04
C LYS A 50 9.63 34.74 16.39
N ILE A 51 9.65 34.73 15.06
CA ILE A 51 10.42 33.73 14.30
C ILE A 51 11.91 33.97 14.62
N PRO A 52 12.65 32.96 15.12
CA PRO A 52 14.04 33.16 15.50
C PRO A 52 14.88 33.53 14.28
N GLU A 53 15.71 34.57 14.40
CA GLU A 53 16.72 34.86 13.40
C GLU A 53 17.69 33.68 13.24
N LYS A 54 18.10 33.47 11.99
CA LYS A 54 18.86 32.35 11.37
C LYS A 54 20.10 31.82 12.11
N LYS A 55 20.48 32.35 13.26
CA LYS A 55 21.74 32.04 13.96
C LYS A 55 21.67 30.85 14.94
N LYS A 56 20.52 30.20 15.13
CA LYS A 56 20.36 29.03 16.02
C LYS A 56 20.27 27.66 15.33
N LEU A 57 20.39 27.59 13.99
CA LEU A 57 20.12 26.34 13.23
C LEU A 57 21.25 25.29 13.24
N TYR A 58 22.45 25.61 13.75
CA TYR A 58 23.56 24.64 13.84
C TYR A 58 23.43 23.68 15.04
N ASP A 59 22.47 23.90 15.93
CA ASP A 59 22.31 23.14 17.19
C ASP A 59 21.35 21.92 17.03
N ASP A 60 20.58 21.87 15.94
CA ASP A 60 19.47 20.91 15.76
C ASP A 60 19.87 19.57 15.08
N GLU A 61 20.94 19.51 14.27
CA GLU A 61 21.46 18.22 13.76
C GLU A 61 21.98 17.35 14.92
N THR A 62 22.67 17.98 15.87
CA THR A 62 23.06 17.38 17.15
C THR A 62 21.88 16.96 18.02
N LYS A 63 20.68 17.55 17.86
CA LYS A 63 19.48 17.10 18.57
C LYS A 63 18.85 15.87 17.93
N ILE A 64 18.88 15.75 16.61
CA ILE A 64 18.35 14.59 15.89
C ILE A 64 19.15 13.33 16.22
N ASP A 65 20.48 13.42 16.18
CA ASP A 65 21.35 12.29 16.55
C ASP A 65 21.20 11.91 18.03
N ARG A 66 20.99 12.91 18.91
CA ARG A 66 20.67 12.67 20.33
C ARG A 66 19.30 12.02 20.52
N LEU A 67 18.28 12.41 19.74
CA LEU A 67 16.94 11.83 19.79
C LEU A 67 16.93 10.38 19.29
N ILE A 68 17.61 10.10 18.17
CA ILE A 68 17.77 8.74 17.63
C ILE A 68 18.47 7.85 18.66
N LYS A 69 19.62 8.30 19.18
CA LYS A 69 20.36 7.57 20.21
C LYS A 69 19.55 7.36 21.48
N ARG A 70 18.73 8.33 21.89
CA ARG A 70 17.87 8.23 23.07
C ARG A 70 16.70 7.26 22.86
N ILE A 71 16.14 7.21 21.66
CA ILE A 71 15.10 6.24 21.28
C ILE A 71 15.68 4.82 21.28
N GLU A 72 16.87 4.63 20.72
CA GLU A 72 17.57 3.35 20.72
C GLU A 72 17.95 2.88 22.14
N GLU A 73 18.43 3.79 23.01
CA GLU A 73 18.70 3.51 24.43
C GLU A 73 17.44 3.03 25.17
N ILE A 74 16.30 3.68 24.97
CA ILE A 74 15.03 3.31 25.62
C ILE A 74 14.47 1.99 25.05
N GLN A 75 14.64 1.75 23.74
CA GLN A 75 14.27 0.48 23.11
C GLN A 75 15.14 -0.67 23.62
N ASN A 76 16.44 -0.44 23.84
CA ASN A 76 17.34 -1.44 24.39
C ASN A 76 17.05 -1.72 25.89
N GLN A 77 16.74 -0.69 26.67
CA GLN A 77 16.27 -0.86 28.06
C GLN A 77 14.96 -1.67 28.12
N LYS A 78 14.07 -1.50 27.14
CA LYS A 78 12.85 -2.31 26.99
C LYS A 78 13.13 -3.77 26.66
N VAL A 79 14.24 -4.07 25.98
CA VAL A 79 14.68 -5.44 25.65
C VAL A 79 15.41 -6.11 26.82
N GLU A 80 16.16 -5.35 27.63
CA GLU A 80 16.84 -5.86 28.84
C GLU A 80 15.86 -6.18 29.98
N LEU A 81 14.77 -5.43 30.11
CA LEU A 81 13.71 -5.65 31.11
C LEU A 81 12.78 -6.82 30.75
N LYS A 82 13.30 -7.99 30.34
CA LYS A 82 12.52 -9.18 29.93
C LYS A 82 11.43 -9.58 30.95
N GLU A 83 10.26 -8.94 30.85
CA GLU A 83 8.89 -9.37 31.14
C GLU A 83 7.96 -8.16 30.92
N ASN A 84 7.07 -8.27 29.93
CA ASN A 84 6.15 -7.23 29.45
C ASN A 84 5.25 -6.57 30.51
N GLU A 85 5.20 -7.07 31.74
CA GLU A 85 4.35 -6.52 32.80
C GLU A 85 4.94 -5.31 33.52
N VAL A 86 6.26 -5.25 33.72
CA VAL A 86 6.89 -4.15 34.50
C VAL A 86 6.87 -2.84 33.70
N PHE A 87 7.09 -2.93 32.39
CA PHE A 87 7.09 -1.76 31.50
C PHE A 87 5.68 -1.16 31.34
N LYS A 88 4.64 -2.00 31.21
CA LYS A 88 3.23 -1.55 31.13
C LYS A 88 2.71 -0.94 32.43
N LYS A 89 3.29 -1.34 33.58
CA LYS A 89 2.92 -0.81 34.91
C LYS A 89 3.68 0.48 35.28
N ASN A 90 4.48 1.05 34.37
CA ASN A 90 5.18 2.31 34.57
C ASN A 90 4.62 3.39 33.63
N PRO A 91 3.60 4.15 34.08
CA PRO A 91 2.92 5.16 33.26
C PRO A 91 3.85 6.27 32.77
N GLU A 92 4.94 6.53 33.50
CA GLU A 92 5.89 7.59 33.18
C GLU A 92 6.79 7.19 32.01
N LEU A 93 7.25 5.93 31.97
CA LEU A 93 7.98 5.37 30.82
C LEU A 93 7.10 5.25 29.57
N GLU A 94 5.83 4.83 29.71
CA GLU A 94 4.89 4.81 28.58
C GLU A 94 4.60 6.20 28.04
N LYS A 95 4.39 7.19 28.93
CA LYS A 95 4.21 8.59 28.54
C LYS A 95 5.44 9.13 27.82
N GLN A 96 6.64 8.80 28.30
CA GLN A 96 7.89 9.22 27.68
C GLN A 96 8.11 8.56 26.31
N LEU A 97 7.77 7.28 26.16
CA LEU A 97 7.82 6.58 24.87
C LEU A 97 6.82 7.17 23.87
N ASN A 98 5.59 7.45 24.29
CA ASN A 98 4.57 8.08 23.45
C ASN A 98 5.01 9.50 23.02
N LEU A 99 5.61 10.28 23.92
CA LEU A 99 6.14 11.60 23.59
C LEU A 99 7.25 11.51 22.54
N LEU A 100 8.19 10.57 22.71
CA LEU A 100 9.29 10.36 21.77
C LEU A 100 8.81 9.81 20.42
N GLN A 101 7.78 8.96 20.41
CA GLN A 101 7.15 8.48 19.18
C GLN A 101 6.42 9.60 18.43
N ASN A 102 5.73 10.47 19.16
CA ASN A 102 5.09 11.66 18.59
C ASN A 102 6.12 12.65 18.03
N GLU A 103 7.21 12.91 18.76
CA GLU A 103 8.32 13.72 18.25
C GLU A 103 8.93 13.09 17.00
N LYS A 104 9.23 11.78 17.01
CA LYS A 104 9.73 11.06 15.83
C LYS A 104 8.78 11.22 14.63
N GLN A 105 7.49 11.06 14.83
CA GLN A 105 6.49 11.21 13.77
C GLN A 105 6.45 12.64 13.20
N GLN A 106 6.58 13.67 14.04
CA GLN A 106 6.72 15.06 13.60
C GLN A 106 8.00 15.27 12.77
N TYR A 107 9.11 14.68 13.20
CA TYR A 107 10.37 14.78 12.47
C TYR A 107 10.40 13.99 11.17
N ASP A 108 9.78 12.79 11.11
CA ASP A 108 9.60 12.02 9.88
C ASP A 108 8.77 12.81 8.86
N LYS A 109 7.73 13.51 9.32
CA LYS A 109 6.95 14.43 8.49
C LYS A 109 7.80 15.61 7.98
N ILE A 110 8.67 16.18 8.82
CA ILE A 110 9.61 17.23 8.41
C ILE A 110 10.63 16.69 7.39
N LEU A 111 11.16 15.49 7.57
CA LEU A 111 12.07 14.83 6.61
C LEU A 111 11.38 14.54 5.28
N TYR A 112 10.14 14.05 5.31
CA TYR A 112 9.30 13.84 4.14
C TYR A 112 9.06 15.15 3.38
N LEU A 113 8.68 16.22 4.07
CA LEU A 113 8.50 17.56 3.47
C LEU A 113 9.84 18.15 2.96
N LYS A 114 10.96 17.91 3.64
CA LYS A 114 12.32 18.30 3.21
C LYS A 114 12.81 17.52 2.00
N SER A 115 12.32 16.29 1.78
CA SER A 115 12.63 15.48 0.60
C SER A 115 11.99 15.99 -0.69
N GLY A 116 11.15 17.04 -0.61
CA GLY A 116 10.42 17.61 -1.74
C GLY A 116 9.16 16.83 -2.10
N LYS A 117 8.85 15.75 -1.39
CA LYS A 117 7.59 15.01 -1.53
C LYS A 117 6.46 15.82 -0.92
N LYS A 118 5.62 16.40 -1.78
CA LYS A 118 4.39 17.09 -1.36
C LYS A 118 3.42 16.05 -0.78
N ASP A 119 2.74 16.40 0.31
CA ASP A 119 1.50 15.69 0.69
C ASP A 119 0.57 15.69 -0.53
N ILE A 120 -0.02 14.53 -0.86
CA ILE A 120 -0.94 14.41 -2.00
C ILE A 120 -2.15 15.28 -1.68
N ASN A 121 -2.15 16.49 -2.22
CA ASN A 121 -3.33 17.34 -2.22
C ASN A 121 -4.40 16.61 -3.07
N MET A 122 -5.65 16.54 -2.59
CA MET A 122 -6.77 15.85 -3.27
C MET A 122 -7.13 16.41 -4.67
N LYS A 123 -6.29 17.29 -5.24
CA LYS A 123 -6.40 17.87 -6.58
C LYS A 123 -5.52 17.19 -7.64
N ASN A 124 -4.72 16.19 -7.26
CA ASN A 124 -3.86 15.46 -8.22
C ASN A 124 -4.69 14.46 -9.06
N LYS A 125 -4.38 14.34 -10.36
CA LYS A 125 -4.97 13.33 -11.26
C LYS A 125 -4.81 11.93 -10.62
N LYS A 126 -5.90 11.17 -10.54
CA LYS A 126 -5.86 9.78 -10.07
C LYS A 126 -5.25 8.89 -11.15
N ILE A 127 -4.38 7.95 -10.74
CA ILE A 127 -3.76 6.98 -11.64
C ILE A 127 -4.26 5.56 -11.37
N ASN A 128 -4.10 4.66 -12.33
CA ASN A 128 -4.34 3.24 -12.15
C ASN A 128 -3.03 2.54 -11.77
N ILE A 129 -3.11 1.60 -10.83
CA ILE A 129 -1.97 0.87 -10.28
C ILE A 129 -2.20 -0.63 -10.48
N ALA A 130 -1.24 -1.32 -11.08
CA ALA A 130 -1.26 -2.76 -11.25
C ALA A 130 -0.11 -3.43 -10.49
N ILE A 131 -0.41 -4.50 -9.74
CA ILE A 131 0.57 -5.23 -8.92
C ILE A 131 0.51 -6.73 -9.23
N ASP A 132 1.56 -7.23 -9.87
CA ASP A 132 1.77 -8.65 -10.12
C ASP A 132 2.84 -9.26 -9.22
N GLY A 133 2.94 -10.59 -9.22
CA GLY A 133 3.90 -11.35 -8.44
C GLY A 133 3.34 -12.70 -7.96
N PRO A 134 4.18 -13.59 -7.41
CA PRO A 134 3.78 -14.94 -7.01
C PRO A 134 2.88 -14.96 -5.76
N SER A 135 2.32 -16.12 -5.43
CA SER A 135 1.42 -16.26 -4.27
C SER A 135 2.19 -16.05 -2.96
N GLY A 136 1.60 -15.36 -1.97
CA GLY A 136 2.21 -15.18 -0.65
C GLY A 136 3.26 -14.08 -0.55
N VAL A 137 3.50 -13.31 -1.61
CA VAL A 137 4.46 -12.18 -1.60
C VAL A 137 3.92 -10.91 -0.91
N GLY A 138 2.62 -10.86 -0.59
CA GLY A 138 2.02 -9.72 0.13
C GLY A 138 1.29 -8.68 -0.73
N LYS A 139 1.05 -8.96 -2.03
CA LYS A 139 0.37 -8.03 -2.95
C LYS A 139 -0.95 -7.48 -2.42
N THR A 140 -1.87 -8.35 -2.02
CA THR A 140 -3.20 -7.95 -1.53
C THR A 140 -3.11 -7.05 -0.30
N CYS A 141 -2.14 -7.32 0.59
CA CYS A 141 -1.90 -6.48 1.76
C CYS A 141 -1.43 -5.09 1.34
N MET A 142 -0.41 -5.02 0.48
CA MET A 142 0.11 -3.74 -0.03
C MET A 142 -0.95 -2.97 -0.82
N ALA A 143 -1.68 -3.64 -1.71
CA ALA A 143 -2.73 -3.04 -2.53
C ALA A 143 -3.84 -2.42 -1.68
N LYS A 144 -4.28 -3.10 -0.61
CA LYS A 144 -5.25 -2.55 0.34
C LYS A 144 -4.73 -1.35 1.11
N MET A 145 -3.51 -1.43 1.65
CA MET A 145 -2.88 -0.31 2.37
C MET A 145 -2.70 0.91 1.46
N LEU A 146 -2.27 0.70 0.22
CA LEU A 146 -2.13 1.76 -0.78
C LEU A 146 -3.49 2.35 -1.17
N ALA A 147 -4.50 1.49 -1.36
CA ALA A 147 -5.86 1.92 -1.68
C ALA A 147 -6.44 2.83 -0.59
N GLU A 148 -6.31 2.42 0.68
CA GLU A 148 -6.71 3.23 1.83
C GLU A 148 -5.94 4.56 1.88
N LYS A 149 -4.62 4.51 1.74
CA LYS A 149 -3.78 5.72 1.82
C LYS A 149 -4.06 6.72 0.70
N LEU A 150 -4.33 6.24 -0.51
CA LEU A 150 -4.55 7.05 -1.71
C LEU A 150 -6.02 7.40 -1.95
N ASN A 151 -6.94 6.84 -1.15
CA ASN A 151 -8.38 6.87 -1.42
C ASN A 151 -8.73 6.34 -2.83
N TYR A 152 -8.13 5.19 -3.15
CA TYR A 152 -8.29 4.45 -4.40
C TYR A 152 -9.13 3.20 -4.15
N ARG A 153 -9.67 2.63 -5.22
CA ARG A 153 -10.45 1.39 -5.11
C ARG A 153 -9.58 0.18 -5.38
N PHE A 154 -9.55 -0.77 -4.45
CA PHE A 154 -8.85 -2.03 -4.62
C PHE A 154 -9.74 -3.07 -5.32
N ILE A 155 -9.18 -3.81 -6.28
CA ILE A 155 -9.84 -4.94 -6.94
C ILE A 155 -8.86 -6.11 -7.01
N SER A 156 -9.20 -7.23 -6.39
CA SER A 156 -8.41 -8.46 -6.57
C SER A 156 -8.93 -9.28 -7.74
N SER A 157 -8.15 -9.43 -8.80
CA SER A 157 -8.55 -10.27 -9.95
C SER A 157 -8.84 -11.73 -9.54
N GLY A 158 -8.14 -12.23 -8.52
CA GLY A 158 -8.33 -13.56 -7.95
C GLY A 158 -9.72 -13.80 -7.34
N ILE A 159 -10.44 -12.74 -6.97
CA ILE A 159 -11.78 -12.85 -6.37
C ILE A 159 -12.78 -13.42 -7.37
N PHE A 160 -12.69 -13.02 -8.64
CA PHE A 160 -13.66 -13.43 -9.66
C PHE A 160 -13.57 -14.91 -9.98
N TYR A 161 -12.36 -15.46 -10.06
CA TYR A 161 -12.17 -16.92 -10.21
C TYR A 161 -12.76 -17.70 -9.03
N ARG A 162 -12.70 -17.15 -7.81
CA ARG A 162 -13.32 -17.74 -6.63
C ARG A 162 -14.85 -17.64 -6.66
N ILE A 163 -15.40 -16.58 -7.22
CA ILE A 163 -16.85 -16.46 -7.45
C ILE A 163 -17.31 -17.52 -8.45
N TYR A 164 -16.62 -17.70 -9.58
CA TYR A 164 -16.91 -18.79 -10.52
C TYR A 164 -16.86 -20.16 -9.83
N ALA A 165 -15.80 -20.44 -9.07
CA ALA A 165 -15.64 -21.68 -8.32
C ALA A 165 -16.79 -21.90 -7.31
N TYR A 166 -17.17 -20.85 -6.57
CA TYR A 166 -18.30 -20.90 -5.65
C TYR A 166 -19.60 -21.24 -6.38
N VAL A 167 -19.90 -20.57 -7.49
CA VAL A 167 -21.10 -20.83 -8.28
C VAL A 167 -21.12 -22.26 -8.80
N CYS A 168 -19.98 -22.78 -9.27
CA CYS A 168 -19.89 -24.17 -9.73
C CYS A 168 -20.22 -25.15 -8.60
N VAL A 169 -19.70 -24.91 -7.39
CA VAL A 169 -20.00 -25.76 -6.22
C VAL A 169 -21.48 -25.68 -5.84
N GLN A 170 -22.06 -24.48 -5.77
CA GLN A 170 -23.47 -24.30 -5.39
C GLN A 170 -24.43 -24.94 -6.40
N LYS A 171 -24.14 -24.80 -7.70
CA LYS A 171 -24.94 -25.34 -8.80
C LYS A 171 -24.59 -26.80 -9.15
N LYS A 172 -23.63 -27.42 -8.46
CA LYS A 172 -23.09 -28.76 -8.75
C LYS A 172 -22.64 -28.93 -10.21
N LEU A 173 -22.03 -27.89 -10.79
CA LEU A 173 -21.51 -27.90 -12.15
C LEU A 173 -20.17 -28.63 -12.23
N ASP A 174 -19.88 -29.18 -13.40
CA ASP A 174 -18.56 -29.70 -13.71
C ASP A 174 -17.58 -28.53 -13.93
N HIS A 175 -16.76 -28.27 -12.92
CA HIS A 175 -15.74 -27.21 -12.93
C HIS A 175 -14.51 -27.54 -13.81
N SER A 176 -14.49 -28.71 -14.45
CA SER A 176 -13.53 -29.07 -15.49
C SER A 176 -14.02 -28.73 -16.91
N ASN A 177 -15.32 -28.43 -17.07
CA ASN A 177 -15.90 -28.05 -18.36
C ASN A 177 -15.94 -26.52 -18.53
N GLU A 178 -15.04 -25.98 -19.36
CA GLU A 178 -14.92 -24.54 -19.58
C GLU A 178 -16.24 -23.89 -20.05
N GLU A 179 -17.00 -24.54 -20.93
CA GLU A 179 -18.24 -23.99 -21.46
C GLU A 179 -19.31 -23.86 -20.36
N GLN A 180 -19.46 -24.88 -19.51
CA GLN A 180 -20.38 -24.84 -18.38
C GLN A 180 -19.99 -23.75 -17.39
N VAL A 181 -18.70 -23.66 -17.04
CA VAL A 181 -18.19 -22.64 -16.12
C VAL A 181 -18.41 -21.24 -16.69
N SER A 182 -18.16 -21.05 -17.99
CA SER A 182 -18.28 -19.74 -18.65
C SER A 182 -19.70 -19.20 -18.67
N LYS A 183 -20.70 -20.07 -18.70
CA LYS A 183 -22.12 -19.70 -18.63
C LYS A 183 -22.66 -19.60 -17.21
N ALA A 184 -21.86 -19.95 -16.19
CA ALA A 184 -22.35 -20.10 -14.83
C ALA A 184 -22.64 -18.78 -14.11
N LEU A 185 -21.95 -17.69 -14.49
CA LEU A 185 -21.90 -16.42 -13.79
C LEU A 185 -22.22 -15.26 -14.74
N ASP A 186 -23.15 -14.41 -14.32
CA ASP A 186 -23.33 -13.07 -14.85
C ASP A 186 -22.58 -12.08 -13.96
N PHE A 187 -21.83 -11.15 -14.56
CA PHE A 187 -21.08 -10.15 -13.78
C PHE A 187 -21.99 -9.08 -13.19
N ASP A 188 -23.17 -8.85 -13.76
CA ASP A 188 -24.13 -7.88 -13.24
C ASP A 188 -24.72 -8.29 -11.88
N ASP A 189 -24.63 -9.59 -11.54
CA ASP A 189 -25.00 -10.11 -10.22
C ASP A 189 -23.95 -9.83 -9.14
N ILE A 190 -22.73 -9.42 -9.52
CA ILE A 190 -21.62 -9.20 -8.61
C ILE A 190 -21.64 -7.76 -8.11
N LYS A 191 -21.70 -7.59 -6.79
CA LYS A 191 -21.49 -6.28 -6.14
C LYS A 191 -20.31 -6.36 -5.20
N ILE A 192 -19.37 -5.43 -5.38
CA ILE A 192 -18.24 -5.21 -4.49
C ILE A 192 -18.58 -3.99 -3.64
N ALA A 193 -18.85 -4.20 -2.36
CA ALA A 193 -19.13 -3.13 -1.41
C ALA A 193 -17.84 -2.37 -1.05
N ASP A 194 -17.99 -1.17 -0.48
CA ASP A 194 -16.85 -0.30 -0.15
C ASP A 194 -15.96 -0.88 0.97
N ASN A 195 -16.49 -1.79 1.78
CA ASN A 195 -15.76 -2.54 2.80
C ASN A 195 -15.10 -3.84 2.27
N ASP A 196 -14.96 -3.97 0.95
CA ASP A 196 -14.50 -5.17 0.23
C ASP A 196 -15.43 -6.40 0.35
N ASP A 197 -16.64 -6.27 0.88
CA ASP A 197 -17.58 -7.38 0.88
C ASP A 197 -18.07 -7.70 -0.54
N ILE A 198 -18.16 -8.99 -0.82
CA ILE A 198 -18.58 -9.52 -2.11
C ILE A 198 -19.99 -10.07 -1.98
N PHE A 199 -20.89 -9.51 -2.76
CA PHE A 199 -22.27 -9.98 -2.89
C PHE A 199 -22.47 -10.58 -4.27
N LEU A 200 -23.18 -11.71 -4.32
CA LEU A 200 -23.63 -12.35 -5.54
C LEU A 200 -25.15 -12.51 -5.49
N ALA A 201 -25.85 -11.89 -6.45
CA ALA A 201 -27.32 -11.87 -6.49
C ALA A 201 -27.94 -11.47 -5.12
N GLY A 202 -27.32 -10.47 -4.45
CA GLY A 202 -27.75 -9.97 -3.14
C GLY A 202 -27.29 -10.77 -1.92
N LYS A 203 -26.68 -11.95 -2.08
CA LYS A 203 -26.13 -12.75 -0.97
C LYS A 203 -24.66 -12.38 -0.70
N ASN A 204 -24.30 -12.07 0.55
CA ASN A 204 -22.90 -11.91 0.94
C ASN A 204 -22.18 -13.27 0.91
N ILE A 205 -21.16 -13.39 0.06
CA ILE A 205 -20.35 -14.60 -0.13
C ILE A 205 -18.88 -14.42 0.27
N SER A 206 -18.53 -13.30 0.92
CA SER A 206 -17.15 -12.92 1.29
C SER A 206 -16.38 -14.02 2.04
N LYS A 207 -17.06 -14.75 2.94
CA LYS A 207 -16.47 -15.85 3.70
C LYS A 207 -16.36 -17.12 2.86
N ASP A 208 -17.42 -17.46 2.14
CA ASP A 208 -17.51 -18.69 1.34
C ASP A 208 -16.41 -18.76 0.27
N ILE A 209 -16.14 -17.65 -0.42
CA ILE A 209 -15.15 -17.61 -1.50
C ILE A 209 -13.70 -17.73 -1.02
N ARG A 210 -13.46 -17.60 0.29
CA ARG A 210 -12.14 -17.75 0.93
C ARG A 210 -11.84 -19.18 1.38
N ASP A 211 -12.81 -20.08 1.29
CA ASP A 211 -12.64 -21.49 1.60
C ASP A 211 -11.53 -22.16 0.75
N GLU A 212 -10.85 -23.15 1.33
CA GLU A 212 -9.73 -23.84 0.70
C GLU A 212 -10.17 -24.63 -0.56
N LYS A 213 -11.31 -25.32 -0.50
CA LYS A 213 -11.88 -26.04 -1.64
C LYS A 213 -12.19 -25.09 -2.78
N ILE A 214 -12.76 -23.92 -2.48
CA ILE A 214 -13.02 -22.87 -3.48
C ILE A 214 -11.71 -22.35 -4.07
N SER A 215 -10.68 -22.16 -3.24
CA SER A 215 -9.35 -21.73 -3.71
C SER A 215 -8.73 -22.71 -4.71
N THR A 216 -8.87 -24.02 -4.46
CA THR A 216 -8.36 -25.07 -5.34
C THR A 216 -9.10 -25.08 -6.68
N ILE A 217 -10.43 -25.05 -6.66
CA ILE A 217 -11.25 -25.01 -7.87
C ILE A 217 -10.99 -23.73 -8.67
N ALA A 218 -10.85 -22.59 -8.00
CA ALA A 218 -10.53 -21.31 -8.65
C ALA A 218 -9.19 -21.37 -9.41
N SER A 219 -8.20 -22.09 -8.88
CA SER A 219 -6.91 -22.30 -9.56
C SER A 219 -7.04 -23.14 -10.83
N HIS A 220 -7.99 -24.09 -10.86
CA HIS A 220 -8.31 -24.86 -12.07
C HIS A 220 -8.99 -23.96 -13.11
N ILE A 221 -10.04 -23.24 -12.70
CA ILE A 221 -10.81 -22.34 -13.56
C ILE A 221 -9.94 -21.21 -14.15
N ALA A 222 -8.91 -20.75 -13.42
CA ALA A 222 -8.00 -19.71 -13.89
C ALA A 222 -7.19 -20.07 -15.15
N LYS A 223 -7.21 -21.34 -15.57
CA LYS A 223 -6.60 -21.83 -16.82
C LYS A 223 -7.51 -21.61 -18.04
N PHE A 224 -8.80 -21.38 -17.86
CA PHE A 224 -9.78 -21.25 -18.94
C PHE A 224 -9.76 -19.86 -19.58
N ASN A 225 -9.34 -19.78 -20.85
CA ASN A 225 -9.17 -18.51 -21.56
C ASN A 225 -10.46 -17.69 -21.60
N SER A 226 -11.60 -18.31 -21.87
CA SER A 226 -12.88 -17.61 -21.98
C SER A 226 -13.28 -16.91 -20.68
N ILE A 227 -12.90 -17.49 -19.53
CA ILE A 227 -13.14 -16.92 -18.21
C ILE A 227 -12.21 -15.73 -17.96
N ARG A 228 -10.92 -15.88 -18.29
CA ARG A 228 -9.91 -14.82 -18.15
C ARG A 228 -10.32 -13.59 -18.94
N VAL A 229 -10.71 -13.77 -20.21
CA VAL A 229 -11.16 -12.69 -21.09
C VAL A 229 -12.33 -11.92 -20.46
N LYS A 230 -13.36 -12.62 -19.96
CA LYS A 230 -14.51 -11.98 -19.32
C LYS A 230 -14.14 -11.19 -18.07
N ILE A 231 -13.30 -11.75 -17.20
CA ILE A 231 -12.82 -11.07 -15.98
C ILE A 231 -12.02 -9.82 -16.35
N ASN A 232 -11.12 -9.93 -17.33
CA ASN A 232 -10.29 -8.81 -17.78
C ASN A 232 -11.15 -7.69 -18.36
N GLN A 233 -12.12 -8.02 -19.22
CA GLN A 233 -13.06 -7.05 -19.80
C GLN A 233 -13.89 -6.34 -18.72
N TYR A 234 -14.37 -7.08 -17.72
CA TYR A 234 -15.12 -6.50 -16.59
C TYR A 234 -14.28 -5.47 -15.83
N ILE A 235 -13.05 -5.82 -15.45
CA ILE A 235 -12.16 -4.92 -14.70
C ILE A 235 -11.71 -3.74 -15.57
N GLN A 236 -11.43 -3.97 -16.86
CA GLN A 236 -11.05 -2.91 -17.79
C GLN A 236 -12.17 -1.88 -17.97
N LYS A 237 -13.41 -2.32 -18.17
CA LYS A 237 -14.58 -1.42 -18.24
C LYS A 237 -14.68 -0.59 -16.96
N PHE A 238 -14.58 -1.23 -15.80
CA PHE A 238 -14.58 -0.54 -14.51
C PHE A 238 -13.47 0.52 -14.42
N SER A 239 -12.26 0.18 -14.87
CA SER A 239 -11.10 1.08 -14.85
C SER A 239 -11.17 2.25 -15.84
N ALA A 240 -11.91 2.09 -16.93
CA ALA A 240 -12.14 3.12 -17.93
C ALA A 240 -13.16 4.15 -17.43
N GLU A 241 -14.17 3.69 -16.71
CA GLU A 241 -15.18 4.54 -16.06
C GLU A 241 -14.65 5.21 -14.78
N HIS A 242 -13.71 4.56 -14.09
CA HIS A 242 -13.19 5.00 -12.79
C HIS A 242 -11.65 4.97 -12.76
N LYS A 243 -11.02 6.15 -12.69
CA LYS A 243 -9.58 6.27 -12.37
C LYS A 243 -9.33 6.12 -10.87
N GLY A 244 -8.10 5.79 -10.50
CA GLY A 244 -7.73 5.59 -9.09
C GLY A 244 -8.08 4.20 -8.60
N ILE A 245 -7.76 3.19 -9.41
CA ILE A 245 -7.95 1.80 -9.04
C ILE A 245 -6.60 1.11 -8.84
N ILE A 246 -6.58 0.13 -7.93
CA ILE A 246 -5.44 -0.74 -7.69
C ILE A 246 -5.87 -2.17 -7.95
N VAL A 247 -5.24 -2.84 -8.92
CA VAL A 247 -5.52 -4.23 -9.26
C VAL A 247 -4.33 -5.11 -8.88
N ASP A 248 -4.58 -6.17 -8.11
CA ASP A 248 -3.58 -7.21 -7.84
C ASP A 248 -3.88 -8.51 -8.61
N GLY A 249 -2.83 -9.21 -9.04
CA GLY A 249 -3.00 -10.38 -9.90
C GLY A 249 -1.73 -11.18 -10.19
N ARG A 250 -1.75 -11.86 -11.34
CA ARG A 250 -0.59 -12.51 -11.98
C ARG A 250 -0.25 -11.89 -13.34
N ASP A 251 -1.25 -11.28 -13.96
CA ASP A 251 -1.22 -10.65 -15.27
C ASP A 251 -1.92 -9.27 -15.25
N ALA A 252 -2.04 -8.66 -14.07
CA ALA A 252 -2.67 -7.36 -13.91
C ALA A 252 -1.95 -6.27 -14.70
N THR A 253 -0.63 -6.33 -14.80
CA THR A 253 0.22 -5.29 -15.38
C THR A 253 0.22 -5.25 -16.91
N TYR A 254 -0.21 -6.33 -17.58
CA TYR A 254 -0.17 -6.42 -19.04
C TYR A 254 -1.43 -6.99 -19.70
N ARG A 255 -2.33 -7.64 -18.95
CA ARG A 255 -3.64 -8.06 -19.46
C ARG A 255 -4.77 -7.23 -18.91
N ILE A 256 -4.81 -7.03 -17.59
CA ILE A 256 -5.95 -6.37 -16.96
C ILE A 256 -5.84 -4.86 -17.13
N LEU A 257 -4.71 -4.28 -16.75
CA LEU A 257 -4.42 -2.86 -16.88
C LEU A 257 -3.11 -2.64 -17.66
N PRO A 258 -3.08 -2.97 -18.96
CA PRO A 258 -1.89 -2.77 -19.80
C PRO A 258 -1.44 -1.30 -19.86
N ASP A 259 -2.34 -0.36 -19.59
CA ASP A 259 -2.06 1.08 -19.61
C ASP A 259 -2.04 1.70 -18.20
N ALA A 260 -1.90 0.89 -17.14
CA ALA A 260 -1.70 1.43 -15.79
C ALA A 260 -0.43 2.29 -15.75
N GLU A 261 -0.54 3.51 -15.20
CA GLU A 261 0.57 4.44 -15.07
C GLU A 261 1.62 3.92 -14.08
N ALA A 262 1.19 3.18 -13.05
CA ALA A 262 2.10 2.51 -12.12
C ALA A 262 1.93 0.99 -12.21
N LYS A 263 3.02 0.31 -12.61
CA LYS A 263 3.07 -1.16 -12.69
C LYS A 263 4.15 -1.68 -11.75
N PHE A 264 3.80 -2.64 -10.92
CA PHE A 264 4.72 -3.28 -9.98
C PHE A 264 4.74 -4.79 -10.19
N PHE A 265 5.93 -5.38 -10.05
CA PHE A 265 6.10 -6.81 -9.91
C PHE A 265 6.78 -7.10 -8.58
N MET A 266 6.03 -7.63 -7.62
CA MET A 266 6.55 -7.99 -6.31
C MET A 266 7.13 -9.40 -6.34
N TRP A 267 8.28 -9.60 -5.72
CA TRP A 267 8.94 -10.90 -5.60
C TRP A 267 9.37 -11.22 -4.17
N ALA A 268 9.40 -12.50 -3.85
CA ALA A 268 10.08 -13.08 -2.69
C ALA A 268 10.36 -14.55 -2.95
N SER A 269 11.41 -15.08 -2.35
CA SER A 269 11.74 -16.50 -2.35
C SER A 269 10.56 -17.38 -1.87
N PRO A 270 10.38 -18.59 -2.43
CA PRO A 270 9.38 -19.55 -1.98
C PRO A 270 9.40 -19.80 -0.46
N GLU A 271 10.60 -19.87 0.13
CA GLU A 271 10.83 -20.13 1.55
C GLU A 271 10.27 -19.00 2.42
N ILE A 272 10.53 -17.73 2.06
CA ILE A 272 9.96 -16.58 2.78
C ILE A 272 8.43 -16.57 2.66
N ARG A 273 7.88 -16.85 1.48
CA ARG A 273 6.43 -16.88 1.25
C ARG A 273 5.75 -18.02 2.01
N ALA A 274 6.38 -19.20 2.06
CA ALA A 274 5.94 -20.33 2.86
C ALA A 274 5.96 -20.00 4.34
N ASN A 275 7.02 -19.36 4.84
CA ASN A 275 7.13 -18.96 6.24
C ASN A 275 6.05 -17.95 6.63
N ARG A 276 5.78 -16.94 5.77
CA ARG A 276 4.69 -15.97 5.97
C ARG A 276 3.33 -16.67 6.06
N ARG A 277 3.05 -17.60 5.15
CA ARG A 277 1.78 -18.35 5.12
C ARG A 277 1.64 -19.26 6.35
N TRP A 278 2.70 -19.95 6.74
CA TRP A 278 2.72 -20.79 7.93
C TRP A 278 2.46 -19.98 9.21
N LYS A 279 3.13 -18.84 9.37
CA LYS A 279 2.88 -17.89 10.48
C LYS A 279 1.43 -17.38 10.49
N GLN A 280 0.87 -17.09 9.32
CA GLN A 280 -0.54 -16.69 9.20
C GLN A 280 -1.49 -17.79 9.67
N ASN A 281 -1.25 -19.04 9.26
CA ASN A 281 -2.06 -20.18 9.69
C ASN A 281 -1.98 -20.40 11.20
N LEU A 282 -0.77 -20.31 11.78
CA LEU A 282 -0.58 -20.38 13.23
C LEU A 282 -1.36 -19.30 13.98
N ALA A 283 -1.32 -18.05 13.50
CA ALA A 283 -2.06 -16.95 14.10
C ALA A 283 -3.59 -17.14 14.05
N LEU A 284 -4.09 -17.93 13.09
CA LEU A 284 -5.50 -18.29 12.96
C LEU A 284 -5.86 -19.60 13.68
N GLY A 285 -4.93 -20.23 14.40
CA GLY A 285 -5.14 -21.53 15.05
C GLY A 285 -5.25 -22.70 14.06
N ILE A 286 -4.85 -22.51 12.81
CA ILE A 286 -4.87 -23.53 11.76
C ILE A 286 -3.57 -24.32 11.82
N ASN A 287 -3.64 -25.59 12.21
CA ASN A 287 -2.48 -26.47 12.16
C ASN A 287 -2.09 -26.74 10.71
N SER A 288 -0.85 -26.42 10.35
CA SER A 288 -0.35 -26.59 8.98
C SER A 288 1.13 -26.97 8.97
N ASN A 289 1.52 -27.77 7.99
CA ASN A 289 2.89 -28.23 7.83
C ASN A 289 3.66 -27.31 6.88
N TYR A 290 4.79 -26.77 7.34
CA TYR A 290 5.62 -25.84 6.56
C TYR A 290 6.08 -26.44 5.22
N GLU A 291 6.56 -27.69 5.22
CA GLU A 291 7.08 -28.34 4.00
C GLU A 291 5.98 -28.53 2.96
N LYS A 292 4.78 -28.94 3.38
CA LYS A 292 3.61 -29.03 2.47
C LYS A 292 3.24 -27.66 1.90
N ILE A 293 3.31 -26.60 2.69
CA ILE A 293 3.04 -25.24 2.21
C ILE A 293 4.10 -24.82 1.18
N LEU A 294 5.37 -25.13 1.44
CA LEU A 294 6.48 -24.80 0.54
C LEU A 294 6.34 -25.53 -0.80
N GLU A 295 6.05 -26.83 -0.77
CA GLU A 295 5.79 -27.65 -1.96
C GLU A 295 4.63 -27.07 -2.79
N GLN A 296 3.48 -26.82 -2.15
CA GLN A 296 2.32 -26.20 -2.81
C GLN A 296 2.62 -24.85 -3.43
N ILE A 297 3.48 -24.05 -2.78
CA ILE A 297 3.90 -22.75 -3.32
C ILE A 297 4.77 -22.95 -4.57
N LYS A 298 5.76 -23.85 -4.52
CA LYS A 298 6.65 -24.14 -5.66
C LYS A 298 5.87 -24.67 -6.86
N ASP A 299 4.96 -25.61 -6.64
CA ASP A 299 4.08 -26.16 -7.69
C ASP A 299 3.22 -25.07 -8.30
N ARG A 300 2.66 -24.19 -7.46
CA ARG A 300 1.83 -23.10 -7.94
C ARG A 300 2.62 -22.09 -8.75
N ASP A 301 3.82 -21.73 -8.32
CA ASP A 301 4.66 -20.79 -9.06
C ASP A 301 5.09 -21.38 -10.40
N PHE A 302 5.46 -22.67 -10.43
CA PHE A 302 5.74 -23.38 -11.67
C PHE A 302 4.56 -23.31 -12.64
N ASN A 303 3.34 -23.58 -12.15
CA ASN A 303 2.13 -23.51 -12.97
C ASN A 303 1.78 -22.08 -13.42
N ASP A 304 1.91 -21.09 -12.54
CA ASP A 304 1.63 -19.69 -12.85
C ASP A 304 2.62 -19.13 -13.89
N ILE A 305 3.90 -19.54 -13.84
CA ILE A 305 4.97 -19.10 -14.76
C ILE A 305 4.91 -19.83 -16.10
N ASN A 306 4.67 -21.15 -16.11
CA ASN A 306 4.77 -21.97 -17.32
C ASN A 306 3.44 -22.18 -18.05
N ARG A 307 2.33 -21.57 -17.60
CA ARG A 307 1.06 -21.65 -18.34
C ARG A 307 1.18 -20.96 -19.70
N GLU A 308 0.58 -21.56 -20.72
CA GLU A 308 0.58 -21.01 -22.09
C GLU A 308 -0.16 -19.67 -22.18
N ILE A 309 -1.25 -19.54 -21.42
CA ILE A 309 -2.12 -18.36 -21.44
C ILE A 309 -1.83 -17.49 -20.23
N ASP A 310 -1.43 -16.25 -20.53
CA ASP A 310 -1.16 -15.17 -19.58
C ASP A 310 -0.20 -15.57 -18.45
N PRO A 311 1.00 -16.09 -18.73
CA PRO A 311 1.96 -16.49 -17.70
C PRO A 311 2.30 -15.35 -16.73
N LEU A 312 2.68 -15.70 -15.51
CA LEU A 312 3.27 -14.77 -14.56
C LEU A 312 4.63 -14.31 -15.09
N ILE A 313 4.70 -13.07 -15.56
CA ILE A 313 5.90 -12.46 -16.11
C ILE A 313 6.10 -11.06 -15.52
N VAL A 314 7.33 -10.56 -15.59
CA VAL A 314 7.60 -9.13 -15.39
C VAL A 314 7.25 -8.42 -16.69
N SER A 315 6.15 -7.68 -16.71
CA SER A 315 5.76 -6.93 -17.92
C SER A 315 6.66 -5.72 -18.17
N PRO A 316 6.79 -5.26 -19.44
CA PRO A 316 7.51 -4.02 -19.74
C PRO A 316 6.98 -2.83 -18.93
N GLY A 317 7.90 -2.07 -18.32
CA GLY A 317 7.59 -0.93 -17.48
C GLY A 317 7.24 -1.28 -16.02
N SER A 318 7.18 -2.57 -15.64
CA SER A 318 6.98 -2.95 -14.24
C SER A 318 8.21 -2.64 -13.38
N ILE A 319 8.00 -1.91 -12.29
CA ILE A 319 8.97 -1.73 -11.22
C ILE A 319 9.03 -3.03 -10.40
N GLN A 320 10.20 -3.67 -10.37
CA GLN A 320 10.40 -4.89 -9.58
C GLN A 320 10.71 -4.56 -8.12
N VAL A 321 10.04 -5.23 -7.20
CA VAL A 321 10.20 -5.03 -5.74
C VAL A 321 10.48 -6.37 -5.08
N ASN A 322 11.72 -6.60 -4.66
CA ASN A 322 12.08 -7.77 -3.85
C ASN A 322 11.72 -7.50 -2.37
N THR A 323 10.88 -8.36 -1.80
CA THR A 323 10.34 -8.20 -0.45
C THR A 323 10.93 -9.18 0.57
N ASP A 324 11.97 -9.98 0.22
CA ASP A 324 12.49 -11.05 1.09
C ASP A 324 12.83 -10.57 2.51
N ASN A 325 13.49 -9.42 2.60
CA ASN A 325 13.98 -8.85 3.86
C ASN A 325 13.27 -7.54 4.25
N MET A 326 12.06 -7.32 3.73
CA MET A 326 11.28 -6.12 4.04
C MET A 326 10.18 -6.41 5.03
N SER A 327 10.02 -5.52 6.02
CA SER A 327 8.79 -5.45 6.80
C SER A 327 7.60 -5.01 5.94
N ILE A 328 6.39 -5.12 6.48
CA ILE A 328 5.17 -4.64 5.82
C ILE A 328 5.27 -3.13 5.57
N GLU A 329 5.78 -2.38 6.55
CA GLU A 329 5.94 -0.92 6.52
C GLU A 329 6.99 -0.49 5.51
N GLU A 330 8.14 -1.19 5.43
CA GLU A 330 9.19 -0.91 4.45
C GLU A 330 8.69 -1.16 3.02
N ASN A 331 8.04 -2.32 2.81
CA ASN A 331 7.45 -2.67 1.52
C ASN A 331 6.40 -1.64 1.08
N PHE A 332 5.51 -1.26 2.00
CA PHE A 332 4.52 -0.22 1.75
C PHE A 332 5.18 1.11 1.39
N LYS A 333 6.19 1.53 2.16
CA LYS A 333 6.90 2.79 1.93
C LYS A 333 7.56 2.83 0.55
N VAL A 334 8.23 1.74 0.14
CA VAL A 334 8.86 1.63 -1.18
C VAL A 334 7.85 1.82 -2.31
N LEU A 335 6.72 1.09 -2.24
CA LEU A 335 5.66 1.17 -3.25
C LEU A 335 5.02 2.56 -3.26
N TYR A 336 4.64 3.07 -2.09
CA TYR A 336 3.99 4.37 -1.95
C TYR A 336 4.88 5.51 -2.45
N ASP A 337 6.16 5.50 -2.11
CA ASP A 337 7.12 6.50 -2.58
C ASP A 337 7.23 6.51 -4.11
N LYS A 338 7.26 5.33 -4.75
CA LYS A 338 7.28 5.24 -6.22
C LYS A 338 5.98 5.70 -6.85
N ILE A 339 4.84 5.39 -6.24
CA ILE A 339 3.53 5.88 -6.70
C ILE A 339 3.48 7.40 -6.63
N LEU A 340 4.00 8.01 -5.58
CA LEU A 340 4.07 9.47 -5.47
C LEU A 340 4.90 10.11 -6.57
N ASP A 341 6.06 9.53 -6.88
CA ASP A 341 6.93 10.02 -7.96
C ASP A 341 6.16 10.00 -9.30
N ILE A 342 5.50 8.88 -9.62
CA ILE A 342 4.69 8.72 -10.84
C ILE A 342 3.50 9.69 -10.88
N ILE A 343 2.78 9.84 -9.76
CA ILE A 343 1.67 10.81 -9.67
C ILE A 343 2.19 12.22 -9.97
N ASN A 344 3.37 12.60 -9.47
CA ASN A 344 3.93 13.92 -9.75
C ASN A 344 4.29 14.08 -11.22
N GLU A 345 4.87 13.06 -11.86
CA GLU A 345 5.17 13.06 -13.30
C GLU A 345 3.89 13.28 -14.12
N VAL A 346 2.84 12.50 -13.87
CA VAL A 346 1.54 12.59 -14.58
C VAL A 346 0.81 13.92 -14.36
N ASN A 347 1.06 14.61 -13.24
CA ASN A 347 0.48 15.93 -12.99
C ASN A 347 1.27 17.08 -13.62
N ASN A 348 2.53 16.85 -13.99
CA ASN A 348 3.37 17.82 -14.68
C ASN A 348 3.26 17.72 -16.21
N GLU A 349 2.69 16.62 -16.72
CA GLU A 349 2.19 16.42 -18.09
C GLU A 349 0.75 16.94 -18.26
#